data_AF-A0AAD6T3D8-F1
#
_entry.id   AF-A0AAD6T3D8-F1
#
_cell.length_a   1.000
_cell.length_b   1.000
_cell.length_c   1.000
_cell.angle_alpha   90.00
_cell.angle_beta   90.00
_cell.angle_gamma   90.00
#
_symmetry.space_group_name_H-M   'P 1'
#
loop_
_entity.id
_entity.type
_entity.pdbx_description
1 polymer ?
#
loop_
_entity_poly.entity_id
_entity_poly.type
_entity_poly.pdbx_seq_one_letter_code
_entity_poly.pdbx_strand_id
1 'polypeptide(L)'
;MSESSPSVVSPRSSHGPQRTPRSPLSQRYGPYDSDRGRHSQNENWMPSGPGQSGNFPQYIPYNGPSRTYDHTQFSITDQNSRLPALTTLVSVDELSTQYGLDSAQRKAAHTFCKLGSEDRSATLFLRLLKTERQNEEIQEQMQQMLANLEDIAAYCKQTWKPSKEQTKLLKALLRHYLIRPITSYNNLVAIVETYIVDHTASLRLELYKKDPTVKQVVHEMLAAENNAQRSALRKLVFNSVKEKNSLDHFCKKIINSYHLPTLPTSPPQDIMASLALMRQIAKPLLGKDTTRGGDTGFWADLESELDVLYAKNGNERDSAEWRKWELEIITQDNRKYNRHAAESNARTQAEIDAAMLVPPSHANPAAGENEDDDEGMVNEDRQVHISGLGNLAALAAGPVSRSGA
;
A
#
# COMPACT_ATOMS: atom_id res chain seq x y z
N MET A 1 24.23 25.28 92.58
CA MET A 1 24.64 26.53 91.91
C MET A 1 24.97 26.22 90.47
N SER A 2 24.59 27.13 89.58
CA SER A 2 24.71 27.09 88.11
C SER A 2 23.55 26.39 87.41
N GLU A 3 22.49 27.18 87.27
CA GLU A 3 21.38 27.03 86.33
C GLU A 3 21.87 27.16 84.89
N SER A 4 21.28 26.44 83.95
CA SER A 4 21.45 26.66 82.52
C SER A 4 20.12 26.47 81.82
N SER A 5 19.63 27.59 81.28
CA SER A 5 18.33 27.78 80.65
C SER A 5 18.20 27.06 79.30
N PRO A 6 16.97 26.68 78.90
CA PRO A 6 16.71 26.11 77.58
C PRO A 6 16.52 27.19 76.50
N SER A 7 17.14 26.98 75.34
CA SER A 7 17.02 27.83 74.16
C SER A 7 15.72 27.57 73.38
N VAL A 8 15.01 28.67 73.11
CA VAL A 8 13.78 28.77 72.31
C VAL A 8 14.11 28.61 70.83
N VAL A 9 13.46 27.66 70.15
CA VAL A 9 13.52 27.49 68.68
C VAL A 9 12.23 28.05 68.07
N SER A 10 12.38 29.05 67.20
CA SER A 10 11.29 29.66 66.44
C SER A 10 10.79 28.77 65.29
N PRO A 11 9.49 28.83 64.92
CA PRO A 11 8.94 28.06 63.81
C PRO A 11 9.22 28.74 62.47
N ARG A 12 9.82 27.99 61.54
CA ARG A 12 10.01 28.40 60.15
C ARG A 12 8.74 28.11 59.35
N SER A 13 7.98 29.16 59.08
CA SER A 13 6.91 29.20 58.07
C SER A 13 7.52 28.95 56.69
N SER A 14 7.05 27.92 55.97
CA SER A 14 7.34 27.72 54.56
C SER A 14 6.03 27.80 53.77
N HIS A 15 5.95 28.83 52.95
CA HIS A 15 4.83 29.13 52.07
C HIS A 15 4.74 28.10 50.94
N GLY A 16 3.59 27.44 50.82
CA GLY A 16 3.19 26.71 49.62
C GLY A 16 2.74 27.66 48.50
N PRO A 17 2.69 27.18 47.24
CA PRO A 17 2.37 28.01 46.08
C PRO A 17 0.90 28.46 46.09
N GLN A 18 0.70 29.76 45.87
CA GLN A 18 -0.60 30.40 45.70
C GLN A 18 -1.36 29.82 44.50
N ARG A 19 -2.61 29.44 44.73
CA ARG A 19 -3.59 29.15 43.68
C ARG A 19 -4.04 30.45 43.02
N THR A 20 -3.87 30.57 41.70
CA THR A 20 -4.47 31.64 40.91
C THR A 20 -5.98 31.43 40.78
N PRO A 21 -6.81 32.47 40.94
CA PRO A 21 -8.25 32.38 40.71
C PRO A 21 -8.58 32.24 39.21
N ARG A 22 -9.47 31.30 38.89
CA ARG A 22 -10.08 31.17 37.56
C ARG A 22 -11.01 32.36 37.31
N SER A 23 -10.79 33.08 36.22
CA SER A 23 -11.76 34.04 35.67
C SER A 23 -13.01 33.32 35.18
N PRO A 24 -14.22 33.82 35.49
CA PRO A 24 -15.48 33.39 34.88
C PRO A 24 -15.90 34.40 33.81
N LEU A 25 -16.08 33.98 32.56
CA LEU A 25 -16.79 34.66 31.44
C LEU A 25 -16.51 33.79 30.19
N SER A 26 -17.41 33.49 29.27
CA SER A 26 -18.60 34.19 28.81
C SER A 26 -19.45 33.22 27.97
N GLN A 27 -20.77 33.34 28.09
CA GLN A 27 -21.74 32.80 27.15
C GLN A 27 -21.58 33.49 25.79
N ARG A 28 -21.56 32.73 24.69
CA ARG A 28 -22.33 33.08 23.47
C ARG A 28 -22.39 31.91 22.50
N TYR A 29 -23.55 31.25 22.49
CA TYR A 29 -24.05 30.54 21.33
C TYR A 29 -24.47 31.58 20.28
N GLY A 30 -23.99 31.41 19.06
CA GLY A 30 -24.48 32.07 17.84
C GLY A 30 -24.47 31.04 16.71
N PRO A 31 -25.52 30.97 15.88
CA PRO A 31 -25.76 29.87 14.95
C PRO A 31 -24.91 29.99 13.68
N TYR A 32 -24.71 28.84 13.02
CA TYR A 32 -24.06 28.74 11.71
C TYR A 32 -24.81 29.57 10.67
N ASP A 33 -24.08 30.50 10.05
CA ASP A 33 -24.49 31.19 8.83
C ASP A 33 -24.01 30.36 7.64
N SER A 34 -24.97 29.92 6.84
CA SER A 34 -24.80 29.36 5.51
C SER A 34 -24.47 30.45 4.50
N ASP A 35 -23.77 30.04 3.43
CA ASP A 35 -23.60 30.75 2.16
C ASP A 35 -22.42 31.71 1.94
N ARG A 36 -21.97 31.67 0.68
CA ARG A 36 -20.92 32.46 -0.03
C ARG A 36 -19.50 31.95 0.19
N GLY A 37 -18.68 31.73 -0.83
CA GLY A 37 -18.77 32.11 -2.23
C GLY A 37 -17.35 32.26 -2.78
N ARG A 38 -17.19 31.94 -4.07
CA ARG A 38 -16.00 32.18 -4.90
C ARG A 38 -15.29 33.52 -4.62
N HIS A 39 -13.96 33.48 -4.46
CA HIS A 39 -12.91 34.39 -4.96
C HIS A 39 -11.64 33.50 -5.00
N SER A 40 -10.93 33.19 -6.09
CA SER A 40 -10.40 34.00 -7.19
C SER A 40 -9.71 35.27 -6.73
N GLN A 41 -8.47 35.15 -6.26
CA GLN A 41 -7.26 35.68 -6.92
C GLN A 41 -6.06 35.69 -5.96
N ASN A 42 -4.88 35.40 -6.56
CA ASN A 42 -3.56 35.95 -6.23
C ASN A 42 -2.94 35.68 -4.84
N GLU A 43 -1.80 34.97 -4.80
CA GLU A 43 -0.48 35.64 -4.86
C GLU A 43 0.70 34.64 -4.82
N ASN A 44 1.65 34.93 -5.71
CA ASN A 44 3.05 34.51 -5.71
C ASN A 44 3.66 34.28 -4.32
N TRP A 45 4.11 33.05 -4.05
CA TRP A 45 5.20 32.80 -3.11
C TRP A 45 6.13 31.72 -3.69
N MET A 46 7.21 32.16 -4.33
CA MET A 46 8.39 31.32 -4.54
C MET A 46 9.21 31.27 -3.25
N PRO A 47 9.61 30.10 -2.74
CA PRO A 47 10.65 30.03 -1.74
C PRO A 47 12.02 30.06 -2.43
N SER A 48 12.79 31.09 -2.14
CA SER A 48 14.23 31.15 -2.40
C SER A 48 14.93 30.01 -1.67
N GLY A 49 15.38 29.00 -2.41
CA GLY A 49 16.22 27.92 -1.88
C GLY A 49 17.68 28.39 -1.70
N PRO A 50 18.37 27.98 -0.62
CA PRO A 50 19.77 28.28 -0.41
C PRO A 50 20.65 27.43 -1.34
N GLY A 51 21.67 28.05 -1.91
CA GLY A 51 22.61 27.44 -2.83
C GLY A 51 23.27 26.19 -2.27
N GLN A 52 23.00 25.06 -2.91
CA GLN A 52 23.89 23.92 -2.88
C GLN A 52 24.69 23.93 -4.19
N SER A 53 25.99 24.16 -4.05
CA SER A 53 27.01 23.90 -5.06
C SER A 53 27.06 22.40 -5.36
N GLY A 54 26.13 21.94 -6.19
CA GLY A 54 26.15 20.61 -6.77
C GLY A 54 27.26 20.54 -7.81
N ASN A 55 28.26 19.68 -7.54
CA ASN A 55 29.16 19.15 -8.56
C ASN A 55 28.33 18.62 -9.72
N PHE A 56 28.27 19.39 -10.80
CA PHE A 56 27.82 18.87 -12.09
C PHE A 56 28.72 17.69 -12.44
N PRO A 57 28.16 16.50 -12.75
CA PRO A 57 28.95 15.48 -13.40
C PRO A 57 29.46 16.11 -14.70
N GLN A 58 30.78 16.25 -14.79
CA GLN A 58 31.42 16.70 -16.01
C GLN A 58 30.85 15.86 -17.14
N TYR A 59 30.28 16.55 -18.12
CA TYR A 59 29.88 15.98 -19.39
C TYR A 59 31.12 15.27 -19.92
N ILE A 60 31.17 13.95 -19.78
CA ILE A 60 32.15 13.14 -20.48
C ILE A 60 31.63 13.16 -21.91
N PRO A 61 32.25 13.92 -22.84
CA PRO A 61 31.86 13.81 -24.23
C PRO A 61 32.01 12.34 -24.58
N TYR A 62 30.93 11.75 -25.10
CA TYR A 62 30.94 10.39 -25.59
C TYR A 62 31.94 10.38 -26.76
N ASN A 63 33.20 10.08 -26.45
CA ASN A 63 34.22 9.68 -27.40
C ASN A 63 33.77 8.33 -27.95
N GLY A 64 32.78 8.38 -28.85
CA GLY A 64 32.54 7.29 -29.78
C GLY A 64 33.89 6.96 -30.42
N PRO A 65 34.20 5.68 -30.66
CA PRO A 65 35.48 5.30 -31.21
C PRO A 65 35.71 6.16 -32.45
N SER A 66 36.76 6.98 -32.41
CA SER A 66 37.28 7.67 -33.58
C SER A 66 37.46 6.59 -34.62
N ARG A 67 36.48 6.49 -35.53
CA ARG A 67 36.69 5.90 -36.83
C ARG A 67 37.75 6.79 -37.43
N THR A 68 39.00 6.38 -37.26
CA THR A 68 40.09 6.73 -38.13
C THR A 68 39.56 6.40 -39.51
N TYR A 69 38.99 7.41 -40.17
CA TYR A 69 38.75 7.37 -41.59
C TYR A 69 40.14 7.13 -42.15
N ASP A 70 40.32 5.91 -42.63
CA ASP A 70 41.47 5.55 -43.41
C ASP A 70 41.51 6.58 -44.55
N HIS A 71 42.42 7.53 -44.44
CA HIS A 71 42.78 8.41 -45.53
C HIS A 71 43.47 7.53 -46.56
N THR A 72 42.70 6.68 -47.24
CA THR A 72 43.05 6.27 -48.58
C THR A 72 43.15 7.56 -49.36
N GLN A 73 44.39 8.03 -49.49
CA GLN A 73 44.79 9.03 -50.46
C GLN A 73 44.35 8.49 -51.81
N PHE A 74 43.14 8.86 -52.23
CA PHE A 74 42.74 8.78 -53.61
C PHE A 74 43.68 9.72 -54.34
N SER A 75 44.76 9.14 -54.84
CA SER A 75 45.62 9.77 -55.83
C SER A 75 44.70 10.15 -56.98
N ILE A 76 44.42 11.45 -57.09
CA ILE A 76 43.78 12.06 -58.25
C ILE A 76 44.84 11.99 -59.35
N THR A 77 45.00 10.79 -59.93
CA THR A 77 45.68 10.64 -61.20
C THR A 77 44.87 11.40 -62.22
N ASP A 78 45.49 12.46 -62.71
CA ASP A 78 45.06 13.37 -63.76
C ASP A 78 44.83 12.62 -65.07
N GLN A 79 43.71 11.88 -65.15
CA GLN A 79 43.16 11.38 -66.41
C GLN A 79 42.30 12.48 -67.03
N ASN A 80 43.00 13.41 -67.68
CA ASN A 80 42.50 14.30 -68.72
C ASN A 80 42.03 13.50 -69.96
N SER A 81 41.08 12.59 -69.78
CA SER A 81 40.35 11.90 -70.83
C SER A 81 38.91 12.38 -70.79
N ARG A 82 38.65 13.43 -71.58
CA ARG A 82 37.35 13.86 -72.13
C ARG A 82 36.17 12.99 -71.66
N LEU A 83 35.62 13.31 -70.49
CA LEU A 83 34.33 12.79 -70.08
C LEU A 83 33.30 13.31 -71.09
N PRO A 84 32.50 12.45 -71.74
CA PRO A 84 31.47 12.92 -72.65
C PRO A 84 30.52 13.81 -71.84
N ALA A 85 30.35 15.05 -72.28
CA ALA A 85 29.39 16.03 -71.75
C ALA A 85 27.91 15.63 -71.99
N LEU A 86 27.65 14.33 -72.07
CA LEU A 86 26.39 13.68 -72.36
C LEU A 86 26.17 12.57 -71.32
N THR A 87 26.13 12.92 -70.03
CA THR A 87 25.33 12.15 -69.08
C THR A 87 23.87 12.36 -69.52
N THR A 88 23.45 11.53 -70.46
CA THR A 88 22.19 11.59 -71.19
C THR A 88 21.00 11.50 -70.25
N LEU A 89 19.91 12.21 -70.57
CA LEU A 89 18.61 12.15 -69.89
C LEU A 89 18.14 10.71 -69.56
N VAL A 90 18.54 9.72 -70.36
CA VAL A 90 18.32 8.28 -70.14
C VAL A 90 18.85 7.81 -68.78
N SER A 91 20.02 8.31 -68.34
CA SER A 91 20.62 7.96 -67.04
C SER A 91 19.81 8.53 -65.87
N VAL A 92 19.16 9.68 -66.05
CA VAL A 92 18.30 10.28 -65.01
C VAL A 92 17.03 9.47 -64.80
N ASP A 93 16.44 8.94 -65.88
CA ASP A 93 15.24 8.09 -65.78
C ASP A 93 15.54 6.71 -65.17
N GLU A 94 16.69 6.12 -65.50
CA GLU A 94 17.17 4.88 -64.88
C GLU A 94 17.41 5.07 -63.38
N LEU A 95 18.16 6.11 -62.99
CA LEU A 95 18.40 6.42 -61.58
C LEU A 95 17.11 6.76 -60.84
N SER A 96 16.23 7.57 -61.45
CA SER A 96 14.95 7.91 -60.82
C SER A 96 14.05 6.69 -60.62
N THR A 97 14.11 5.72 -61.53
CA THR A 97 13.41 4.45 -61.40
C THR A 97 14.06 3.57 -60.33
N GLN A 98 15.39 3.50 -60.28
CA GLN A 98 16.15 2.76 -59.29
C GLN A 98 15.89 3.26 -57.85
N TYR A 99 15.81 4.57 -57.65
CA TYR A 99 15.52 5.18 -56.35
C TYR A 99 14.02 5.31 -56.06
N GLY A 100 13.16 4.79 -56.93
CA GLY A 100 11.71 4.78 -56.71
C GLY A 100 11.07 6.15 -56.66
N LEU A 101 11.64 7.15 -57.34
CA LEU A 101 11.09 8.51 -57.36
C LEU A 101 9.71 8.52 -58.02
N ASP A 102 8.79 9.29 -57.47
CA ASP A 102 7.45 9.49 -58.04
C ASP A 102 7.49 10.36 -59.31
N SER A 103 6.36 10.47 -60.02
CA SER A 103 6.29 11.25 -61.26
C SER A 103 6.63 12.74 -61.08
N ALA A 104 6.36 13.32 -59.91
CA ALA A 104 6.64 14.72 -59.62
C ALA A 104 8.14 14.94 -59.33
N GLN A 105 8.74 14.05 -58.54
CA GLN A 105 10.15 14.01 -58.22
C GLN A 105 11.00 13.74 -59.48
N ARG A 106 10.56 12.83 -60.36
CA ARG A 106 11.17 12.60 -61.69
C ARG A 106 11.17 13.87 -62.53
N LYS A 107 10.03 14.56 -62.64
CA LYS A 107 9.92 15.84 -63.37
C LYS A 107 10.84 16.91 -62.77
N ALA A 108 10.96 16.96 -61.44
CA ALA A 108 11.88 17.87 -60.76
C ALA A 108 13.35 17.53 -61.05
N ALA A 109 13.73 16.25 -61.04
CA ALA A 109 15.09 15.79 -61.38
C ALA A 109 15.47 16.16 -62.82
N HIS A 110 14.56 15.93 -63.78
CA HIS A 110 14.74 16.36 -65.18
C HIS A 110 14.86 17.88 -65.33
N THR A 111 14.06 18.64 -64.58
CA THR A 111 14.13 20.11 -64.58
C THR A 111 15.46 20.60 -64.01
N PHE A 112 15.93 19.98 -62.92
CA PHE A 112 17.22 20.27 -62.32
C PHE A 112 18.38 19.98 -63.28
N CYS A 113 18.32 18.89 -64.05
CA CYS A 113 19.35 18.54 -65.04
C CYS A 113 19.45 19.54 -66.21
N LYS A 114 18.38 20.31 -66.47
CA LYS A 114 18.36 21.37 -67.51
C LYS A 114 18.99 22.68 -67.05
N LEU A 115 19.28 22.86 -65.77
CA LEU A 115 19.90 24.06 -65.22
C LEU A 115 21.41 24.11 -65.57
N GLY A 116 21.96 25.33 -65.61
CA GLY A 116 23.40 25.55 -65.76
C GLY A 116 24.21 24.90 -64.63
N SER A 117 25.51 24.71 -64.81
CA SER A 117 26.35 24.09 -63.76
C SER A 117 26.35 24.89 -62.46
N GLU A 118 26.44 26.22 -62.55
CA GLU A 118 26.42 27.12 -61.38
C GLU A 118 25.06 27.06 -60.66
N ASP A 119 23.95 27.14 -61.41
CA ASP A 119 22.59 27.04 -60.87
C ASP A 119 22.31 25.70 -60.20
N ARG A 120 22.85 24.60 -60.74
CA ARG A 120 22.73 23.27 -60.12
C ARG A 120 23.46 23.22 -58.79
N SER A 121 24.70 23.70 -58.72
CA SER A 121 25.47 23.78 -57.47
C SER A 121 24.78 24.65 -56.42
N ALA A 122 24.30 25.84 -56.81
CA ALA A 122 23.56 26.73 -55.92
C ALA A 122 22.27 26.08 -55.41
N THR A 123 21.53 25.41 -56.29
CA THR A 123 20.29 24.70 -55.91
C THR A 123 20.56 23.54 -54.96
N LEU A 124 21.63 22.76 -55.17
CA LEU A 124 22.03 21.68 -54.24
C LEU A 124 22.44 22.24 -52.89
N PHE A 125 23.21 23.33 -52.85
CA PHE A 125 23.61 23.99 -51.60
C PHE A 125 22.39 24.51 -50.83
N LEU A 126 21.44 25.18 -51.50
CA LEU A 126 20.21 25.64 -50.87
C LEU A 126 19.33 24.47 -50.38
N ARG A 127 19.30 23.35 -51.11
CA ARG A 127 18.59 22.14 -50.68
C ARG A 127 19.25 21.50 -49.46
N LEU A 128 20.58 21.43 -49.42
CA LEU A 128 21.34 20.93 -48.29
C LEU A 128 21.03 21.75 -47.03
N LEU A 129 21.15 23.08 -47.10
CA LEU A 129 20.80 23.98 -45.99
C LEU A 129 19.35 23.82 -45.53
N LYS A 130 18.41 23.63 -46.47
CA LYS A 130 17.01 23.36 -46.13
C LYS A 130 16.86 22.04 -45.38
N THR A 131 17.53 20.99 -45.82
CA THR A 131 17.49 19.67 -45.17
C THR A 131 18.15 19.70 -43.79
N GLU A 132 19.27 20.42 -43.62
CA GLU A 132 19.90 20.64 -42.32
C GLU A 132 18.92 21.30 -41.34
N ARG A 133 18.27 22.39 -41.75
CA ARG A 133 17.24 23.04 -40.94
C ARG A 133 16.05 22.12 -40.60
N GLN A 134 15.61 21.28 -41.55
CA GLN A 134 14.54 20.30 -41.29
C GLN A 134 14.99 19.23 -40.29
N ASN A 135 16.25 18.80 -40.35
CA ASN A 135 16.80 17.85 -39.38
C ASN A 135 16.89 18.48 -37.98
N GLU A 136 17.30 19.75 -37.88
CA GLU A 136 17.29 20.50 -36.62
C GLU A 136 15.87 20.57 -36.04
N GLU A 137 14.87 20.92 -36.84
CA GLU A 137 13.46 20.97 -36.41
C GLU A 137 12.94 19.60 -35.92
N ILE A 138 13.26 18.52 -36.64
CA ILE A 138 12.89 17.15 -36.21
C ILE A 138 13.59 16.79 -34.89
N GLN A 139 14.86 17.17 -34.73
CA GLN A 139 15.60 16.92 -33.51
C GLN A 139 15.01 17.69 -32.32
N GLU A 140 14.65 18.95 -32.50
CA GLU A 140 13.95 19.76 -31.49
C GLU A 140 12.60 19.13 -31.11
N GLN A 141 11.79 18.71 -32.09
CA GLN A 141 10.52 18.02 -31.85
C GLN A 141 10.71 16.70 -31.07
N MET A 142 11.75 15.93 -31.41
CA MET A 142 12.06 14.68 -30.71
C MET A 142 12.48 14.94 -29.26
N GLN A 143 13.30 15.96 -29.01
CA GLN A 143 13.68 16.37 -27.66
C GLN A 143 12.46 16.83 -26.85
N GLN A 144 11.57 17.62 -27.45
CA GLN A 144 10.33 18.05 -26.81
C GLN A 144 9.41 16.86 -26.49
N MET A 145 9.31 15.88 -27.40
CA MET A 145 8.51 14.67 -27.15
C MET A 145 9.09 13.83 -26.01
N LEU A 146 10.42 13.71 -25.89
CA LEU A 146 11.07 13.03 -24.77
C LEU A 146 10.77 13.72 -23.44
N ALA A 147 10.88 15.06 -23.39
CA ALA A 147 10.53 15.83 -22.20
C ALA A 147 9.06 15.62 -21.79
N ASN A 148 8.13 15.66 -22.74
CA ASN A 148 6.71 15.40 -22.48
C ASN A 148 6.47 13.97 -21.95
N LEU A 149 7.20 12.97 -22.46
CA LEU A 149 7.10 11.59 -21.97
C LEU A 149 7.65 11.44 -20.55
N GLU A 150 8.71 12.16 -20.21
CA GLU A 150 9.25 12.20 -18.84
C GLU A 150 8.24 12.83 -17.87
N ASP A 151 7.58 13.92 -18.27
CA ASP A 151 6.52 14.55 -17.48
C ASP A 151 5.34 13.60 -17.27
N ILE A 152 4.86 12.97 -18.34
CA ILE A 152 3.76 11.97 -18.25
C ILE A 152 4.18 10.82 -17.33
N ALA A 153 5.40 10.31 -17.45
CA ALA A 153 5.90 9.25 -16.57
C ALA A 153 5.95 9.72 -15.10
N ALA A 154 6.35 10.96 -14.84
CA ALA A 154 6.33 11.54 -13.49
C ALA A 154 4.90 11.66 -12.94
N TYR A 155 3.94 12.13 -13.74
CA TYR A 155 2.53 12.18 -13.35
C TYR A 155 1.93 10.79 -13.10
N CYS A 156 2.26 9.80 -13.94
CA CYS A 156 1.83 8.42 -13.74
C CYS A 156 2.39 7.83 -12.44
N LYS A 157 3.64 8.15 -12.07
CA LYS A 157 4.23 7.73 -10.78
C LYS A 157 3.51 8.35 -9.59
N GLN A 158 3.19 9.63 -9.65
CA GLN A 158 2.47 10.34 -8.56
C GLN A 158 1.03 9.84 -8.37
N THR A 159 0.39 9.37 -9.45
CA THR A 159 -1.02 8.95 -9.43
C THR A 159 -1.20 7.45 -9.28
N TRP A 160 -0.12 6.68 -9.24
CA TRP A 160 -0.20 5.24 -9.13
C TRP A 160 -0.91 4.83 -7.84
N LYS A 161 -1.90 3.94 -7.98
CA LYS A 161 -2.61 3.32 -6.87
C LYS A 161 -2.79 1.83 -7.18
N PRO A 162 -2.76 0.95 -6.17
CA PRO A 162 -3.09 -0.44 -6.37
C PRO A 162 -4.53 -0.58 -6.86
N SER A 163 -4.79 -1.60 -7.68
CA SER A 163 -6.15 -1.92 -8.12
C SER A 163 -7.05 -2.26 -6.92
N LYS A 164 -8.38 -2.23 -7.12
CA LYS A 164 -9.34 -2.58 -6.05
C LYS A 164 -9.14 -4.02 -5.58
N GLU A 165 -8.84 -4.92 -6.50
CA GLU A 165 -8.56 -6.34 -6.25
C GLU A 165 -7.26 -6.54 -5.48
N GLN A 166 -6.19 -5.82 -5.88
CA GLN A 166 -4.92 -5.82 -5.15
C GLN A 166 -5.10 -5.28 -3.74
N THR A 167 -5.84 -4.19 -3.58
CA THR A 167 -6.15 -3.62 -2.27
C THR A 167 -6.91 -4.61 -1.39
N LYS A 168 -7.92 -5.30 -1.94
CA LYS A 168 -8.66 -6.35 -1.23
C LYS A 168 -7.74 -7.51 -0.81
N LEU A 169 -6.85 -7.93 -1.70
CA LEU A 169 -5.88 -9.00 -1.43
C LEU A 169 -4.87 -8.60 -0.34
N LEU A 170 -4.35 -7.38 -0.40
CA LEU A 170 -3.43 -6.83 0.61
C LEU A 170 -4.09 -6.70 1.98
N LYS A 171 -5.36 -6.25 2.04
CA LYS A 171 -6.16 -6.26 3.27
C LYS A 171 -6.37 -7.68 3.82
N ALA A 172 -6.65 -8.65 2.95
CA ALA A 172 -6.82 -10.04 3.35
C ALA A 172 -5.50 -10.64 3.88
N LEU A 173 -4.37 -10.31 3.27
CA LEU A 173 -3.05 -10.72 3.71
C LEU A 173 -2.72 -10.15 5.10
N LEU A 174 -3.00 -8.87 5.32
CA LEU A 174 -2.86 -8.21 6.62
C LEU A 174 -3.71 -8.91 7.69
N ARG A 175 -4.99 -9.20 7.40
CA ARG A 175 -5.89 -9.95 8.29
C ARG A 175 -5.34 -11.33 8.63
N HIS A 176 -4.80 -12.03 7.63
CA HIS A 176 -4.24 -13.36 7.82
C HIS A 176 -3.06 -13.36 8.78
N TYR A 177 -2.11 -12.43 8.62
CA TYR A 177 -0.99 -12.31 9.56
C TYR A 177 -1.41 -11.80 10.94
N LEU A 178 -2.49 -11.01 11.02
CA LEU A 178 -3.01 -10.49 12.29
C LEU A 178 -3.57 -11.58 13.22
N ILE A 179 -4.03 -12.71 12.69
CA ILE A 179 -4.52 -13.85 13.50
C ILE A 179 -3.45 -14.92 13.75
N ARG A 180 -2.30 -14.81 13.07
CA ARG A 180 -1.20 -15.76 13.23
C ARG A 180 -0.36 -15.40 14.46
N PRO A 181 0.22 -16.41 15.12
CA PRO A 181 1.20 -16.15 16.17
C PRO A 181 2.46 -15.51 15.57
N ILE A 182 2.70 -14.25 15.91
CA ILE A 182 3.91 -13.51 15.54
C ILE A 182 4.64 -13.01 16.78
N THR A 183 5.88 -12.56 16.62
CA THR A 183 6.70 -12.03 17.72
C THR A 183 6.18 -10.69 18.22
N SER A 184 5.82 -9.80 17.30
CA SER A 184 5.27 -8.48 17.60
C SER A 184 4.30 -8.03 16.51
N TYR A 185 3.15 -7.49 16.91
CA TYR A 185 2.17 -6.89 16.01
C TYR A 185 2.53 -5.45 15.62
N ASN A 186 3.49 -4.82 16.30
CA ASN A 186 4.01 -3.51 15.90
C ASN A 186 4.72 -3.56 14.53
N ASN A 187 5.35 -4.70 14.22
CA ASN A 187 6.06 -4.92 12.97
C ASN A 187 5.22 -5.66 11.91
N LEU A 188 3.89 -5.73 12.08
CA LEU A 188 3.01 -6.48 11.17
C LEU A 188 3.12 -6.00 9.72
N VAL A 189 3.20 -4.69 9.49
CA VAL A 189 3.33 -4.11 8.14
C VAL A 189 4.63 -4.60 7.48
N ALA A 190 5.75 -4.55 8.19
CA ALA A 190 7.04 -5.01 7.66
C ALA A 190 7.05 -6.52 7.32
N ILE A 191 6.38 -7.35 8.12
CA ILE A 191 6.21 -8.79 7.83
C ILE A 191 5.42 -8.98 6.53
N VAL A 192 4.32 -8.24 6.37
CA VAL A 192 3.50 -8.29 5.15
C VAL A 192 4.27 -7.79 3.94
N GLU A 193 5.05 -6.71 4.07
CA GLU A 193 5.91 -6.19 3.00
C GLU A 193 6.97 -7.19 2.56
N THR A 194 7.61 -7.87 3.51
CA THR A 194 8.57 -8.95 3.22
C THR A 194 7.90 -10.04 2.39
N TYR A 195 6.69 -10.47 2.78
CA TYR A 195 5.92 -11.44 2.00
C TYR A 195 5.59 -10.94 0.58
N ILE A 196 5.22 -9.66 0.42
CA ILE A 196 4.95 -9.05 -0.89
C ILE A 196 6.19 -9.08 -1.77
N VAL A 197 7.37 -8.77 -1.23
CA VAL A 197 8.65 -8.88 -1.96
C VAL A 197 8.85 -10.30 -2.46
N ASP A 198 8.63 -11.31 -1.62
CA ASP A 198 8.84 -12.70 -2.02
C ASP A 198 7.83 -13.16 -3.08
N HIS A 199 6.62 -12.61 -3.07
CA HIS A 199 5.48 -13.08 -3.87
C HIS A 199 4.96 -12.08 -4.90
N THR A 200 5.79 -11.14 -5.37
CA THR A 200 5.35 -10.06 -6.28
C THR A 200 4.61 -10.54 -7.53
N ALA A 201 5.07 -11.62 -8.17
CA ALA A 201 4.43 -12.16 -9.38
C ALA A 201 3.04 -12.73 -9.08
N SER A 202 2.87 -13.39 -7.94
CA SER A 202 1.60 -13.98 -7.55
C SER A 202 0.57 -12.92 -7.15
N LEU A 203 1.03 -11.79 -6.61
CA LEU A 203 0.20 -10.65 -6.25
C LEU A 203 -0.02 -9.66 -7.42
N ARG A 204 0.61 -9.89 -8.59
CA ARG A 204 0.64 -8.97 -9.74
C ARG A 204 1.16 -7.57 -9.36
N LEU A 205 2.18 -7.54 -8.51
CA LEU A 205 2.84 -6.34 -7.98
C LEU A 205 4.32 -6.33 -8.40
N GLU A 206 4.63 -6.61 -9.67
CA GLU A 206 6.00 -6.69 -10.17
C GLU A 206 6.76 -5.36 -10.02
N LEU A 207 6.04 -4.24 -10.12
CA LEU A 207 6.60 -2.91 -9.92
C LEU A 207 7.03 -2.65 -8.47
N TYR A 208 6.48 -3.39 -7.49
CA TYR A 208 6.83 -3.21 -6.08
C TYR A 208 8.32 -3.44 -5.81
N LYS A 209 8.99 -4.34 -6.56
CA LYS A 209 10.45 -4.53 -6.43
C LYS A 209 11.27 -3.38 -7.02
N LYS A 210 10.78 -2.80 -8.12
CA LYS A 210 11.55 -1.89 -8.98
C LYS A 210 11.38 -0.42 -8.60
N ASP A 211 10.16 -0.04 -8.22
CA ASP A 211 9.77 1.36 -8.05
C ASP A 211 9.59 1.71 -6.56
N PRO A 212 10.41 2.61 -5.98
CA PRO A 212 10.27 3.04 -4.60
C PRO A 212 8.96 3.79 -4.32
N THR A 213 8.39 4.48 -5.31
CA THR A 213 7.11 5.19 -5.15
C THR A 213 5.97 4.18 -4.94
N VAL A 214 5.98 3.07 -5.68
CA VAL A 214 5.02 1.97 -5.49
C VAL A 214 5.16 1.36 -4.10
N LYS A 215 6.39 1.17 -3.61
CA LYS A 215 6.62 0.69 -2.23
C LYS A 215 6.02 1.64 -1.20
N GLN A 216 6.26 2.94 -1.34
CA GLN A 216 5.74 3.94 -0.41
C GLN A 216 4.20 3.98 -0.42
N VAL A 217 3.56 3.98 -1.58
CA VAL A 217 2.09 3.99 -1.68
C VAL A 217 1.47 2.73 -1.03
N VAL A 218 2.06 1.56 -1.27
CA VAL A 218 1.61 0.31 -0.64
C VAL A 218 1.85 0.33 0.87
N HIS A 219 3.01 0.84 1.33
CA HIS A 219 3.32 1.00 2.75
C HIS A 219 2.30 1.87 3.47
N GLU A 220 2.01 3.06 2.95
CA GLU A 220 1.04 4.00 3.51
C GLU A 220 -0.36 3.37 3.59
N MET A 221 -0.76 2.64 2.55
CA MET A 221 -2.04 1.92 2.53
C MET A 221 -2.07 0.79 3.57
N LEU A 222 -1.03 -0.03 3.67
CA LEU A 222 -0.95 -1.11 4.66
C LEU A 222 -0.95 -0.56 6.09
N ALA A 223 -0.24 0.55 6.35
CA ALA A 223 -0.22 1.20 7.65
C ALA A 223 -1.60 1.74 8.06
N ALA A 224 -2.32 2.37 7.14
CA ALA A 224 -3.69 2.84 7.37
C ALA A 224 -4.65 1.67 7.66
N GLU A 225 -4.59 0.61 6.85
CA GLU A 225 -5.43 -0.57 7.03
C GLU A 225 -5.08 -1.38 8.28
N ASN A 226 -3.81 -1.41 8.70
CA ASN A 226 -3.36 -2.10 9.91
C ASN A 226 -4.14 -1.65 11.15
N ASN A 227 -4.25 -0.34 11.35
CA ASN A 227 -4.98 0.23 12.48
C ASN A 227 -6.48 -0.11 12.44
N ALA A 228 -7.08 -0.10 11.24
CA ALA A 228 -8.47 -0.47 11.03
C ALA A 228 -8.72 -1.96 11.34
N GLN A 229 -7.88 -2.86 10.83
CA GLN A 229 -8.02 -4.30 11.06
C GLN A 229 -7.72 -4.67 12.53
N ARG A 230 -6.72 -4.06 13.16
CA ARG A 230 -6.46 -4.21 14.61
C ARG A 230 -7.66 -3.79 15.44
N SER A 231 -8.28 -2.67 15.11
CA SER A 231 -9.49 -2.20 15.79
C SER A 231 -10.67 -3.14 15.59
N ALA A 232 -10.86 -3.69 14.39
CA ALA A 232 -11.90 -4.66 14.09
C ALA A 232 -11.70 -5.97 14.86
N LEU A 233 -10.50 -6.54 14.84
CA LEU A 233 -10.18 -7.77 15.57
C LEU A 233 -10.37 -7.57 17.08
N ARG A 234 -9.88 -6.45 17.63
CA ARG A 234 -10.08 -6.12 19.06
C ARG A 234 -11.55 -6.12 19.42
N LYS A 235 -12.42 -5.49 18.63
CA LYS A 235 -13.88 -5.49 18.88
C LYS A 235 -14.44 -6.92 18.90
N LEU A 236 -14.02 -7.78 17.98
CA LEU A 236 -14.44 -9.19 17.93
C LEU A 236 -13.98 -9.98 19.17
N VAL A 237 -12.75 -9.74 19.66
CA VAL A 237 -12.24 -10.34 20.90
C VAL A 237 -13.03 -9.86 22.11
N PHE A 238 -13.28 -8.56 22.24
CA PHE A 238 -14.06 -8.02 23.37
C PHE A 238 -15.51 -8.56 23.36
N ASN A 239 -16.14 -8.62 22.18
CA ASN A 239 -17.46 -9.21 22.03
C ASN A 239 -17.46 -10.70 22.38
N SER A 240 -16.46 -11.48 21.96
CA SER A 240 -16.40 -12.91 22.30
C SER A 240 -16.20 -13.17 23.79
N VAL A 241 -15.54 -12.26 24.51
CA VAL A 241 -15.45 -12.31 25.98
C VAL A 241 -16.77 -11.89 26.65
N LYS A 242 -17.41 -10.82 26.15
CA LYS A 242 -18.69 -10.32 26.68
C LYS A 242 -19.83 -11.32 26.53
N GLU A 243 -19.95 -11.93 25.34
CA GLU A 243 -20.95 -12.95 25.01
C GLU A 243 -20.60 -14.34 25.57
N LYS A 244 -19.38 -14.51 26.10
CA LYS A 244 -18.85 -15.77 26.62
C LYS A 244 -18.88 -16.92 25.60
N ASN A 245 -18.59 -16.61 24.33
CA ASN A 245 -18.54 -17.59 23.25
C ASN A 245 -17.50 -18.70 23.54
N SER A 246 -17.75 -19.93 23.08
CA SER A 246 -16.74 -21.00 23.17
C SER A 246 -15.53 -20.64 22.31
N LEU A 247 -14.34 -21.09 22.73
CA LEU A 247 -13.11 -20.78 21.98
C LEU A 247 -13.16 -21.34 20.56
N ASP A 248 -13.64 -22.59 20.40
CA ASP A 248 -13.78 -23.23 19.09
C ASP A 248 -14.70 -22.45 18.14
N HIS A 249 -15.88 -22.02 18.63
CA HIS A 249 -16.81 -21.23 17.82
C HIS A 249 -16.19 -19.88 17.42
N PHE A 250 -15.55 -19.20 18.36
CA PHE A 250 -14.86 -17.94 18.09
C PHE A 250 -13.73 -18.10 17.08
N CYS A 251 -12.88 -19.11 17.24
CA CYS A 251 -11.78 -19.40 16.33
C CYS A 251 -12.27 -19.71 14.91
N LYS A 252 -13.33 -20.53 14.75
CA LYS A 252 -13.94 -20.80 13.44
C LYS A 252 -14.47 -19.51 12.79
N LYS A 253 -15.15 -18.65 13.55
CA LYS A 253 -15.63 -17.36 13.06
C LYS A 253 -14.48 -16.46 12.58
N ILE A 254 -13.40 -16.39 13.35
CA ILE A 254 -12.22 -15.58 13.00
C ILE A 254 -11.49 -16.17 11.79
N ILE A 255 -11.23 -17.48 11.75
CA ILE A 255 -10.55 -18.13 10.62
C ILE A 255 -11.35 -17.95 9.34
N ASN A 256 -12.68 -18.10 9.37
CA ASN A 256 -13.51 -17.90 8.18
C ASN A 256 -13.47 -16.47 7.62
N SER A 257 -13.15 -15.46 8.45
CA SER A 257 -13.15 -14.05 8.05
C SER A 257 -11.74 -13.45 7.83
N TYR A 258 -10.71 -14.02 8.46
CA TYR A 258 -9.34 -13.51 8.43
C TYR A 258 -8.36 -14.43 7.72
N HIS A 259 -8.67 -15.72 7.53
CA HIS A 259 -7.76 -16.64 6.87
C HIS A 259 -7.81 -16.50 5.34
N LEU A 260 -6.67 -16.70 4.68
CA LEU A 260 -6.56 -16.78 3.22
C LEU A 260 -7.18 -18.10 2.69
N PRO A 261 -7.51 -18.21 1.38
CA PRO A 261 -8.56 -19.09 0.88
C PRO A 261 -8.48 -20.60 1.20
N THR A 262 -7.32 -21.15 1.56
CA THR A 262 -7.24 -22.51 2.10
C THR A 262 -7.65 -22.52 3.57
N LEU A 263 -8.94 -22.69 3.80
CA LEU A 263 -9.50 -22.83 5.14
C LEU A 263 -9.05 -24.16 5.76
N PRO A 264 -8.40 -24.15 6.93
CA PRO A 264 -8.07 -25.38 7.63
C PRO A 264 -9.36 -26.04 8.14
N THR A 265 -9.45 -27.38 8.04
CA THR A 265 -10.62 -28.15 8.48
C THR A 265 -10.94 -27.95 9.95
N SER A 266 -9.90 -27.86 10.78
CA SER A 266 -9.97 -27.55 12.20
C SER A 266 -9.11 -26.33 12.53
N PRO A 267 -9.50 -25.47 13.48
CA PRO A 267 -8.67 -24.36 13.92
C PRO A 267 -7.27 -24.85 14.36
N PRO A 268 -6.19 -24.34 13.75
CA PRO A 268 -4.82 -24.66 14.19
C PRO A 268 -4.60 -24.28 15.66
N GLN A 269 -3.89 -25.13 16.41
CA GLN A 269 -3.69 -24.98 17.86
C GLN A 269 -3.00 -23.66 18.20
N ASP A 270 -2.01 -23.27 17.41
CA ASP A 270 -1.22 -22.06 17.57
C ASP A 270 -2.09 -20.79 17.45
N ILE A 271 -2.98 -20.75 16.45
CA ILE A 271 -3.98 -19.68 16.28
C ILE A 271 -4.98 -19.68 17.44
N MET A 272 -5.47 -20.85 17.86
CA MET A 272 -6.39 -20.95 19.01
C MET A 272 -5.76 -20.41 20.30
N ALA A 273 -4.49 -20.73 20.55
CA ALA A 273 -3.76 -20.23 21.71
C ALA A 273 -3.54 -18.72 21.66
N SER A 274 -3.19 -18.16 20.50
CA SER A 274 -3.08 -16.70 20.31
C SER A 274 -4.42 -15.99 20.57
N LEU A 275 -5.53 -16.53 20.07
CA LEU A 275 -6.86 -15.95 20.31
C LEU A 275 -7.28 -16.10 21.78
N ALA A 276 -6.94 -17.22 22.44
CA ALA A 276 -7.15 -17.40 23.88
C ALA A 276 -6.36 -16.37 24.70
N LEU A 277 -5.10 -16.09 24.33
CA LEU A 277 -4.29 -15.04 24.95
C LEU A 277 -4.95 -13.66 24.81
N MET A 278 -5.40 -13.31 23.60
CA MET A 278 -6.13 -12.05 23.37
C MET A 278 -7.38 -11.94 24.26
N ARG A 279 -8.15 -13.02 24.43
CA ARG A 279 -9.32 -13.03 25.34
C ARG A 279 -8.91 -12.86 26.80
N GLN A 280 -7.82 -13.49 27.23
CA GLN A 280 -7.28 -13.34 28.58
C GLN A 280 -6.92 -11.89 28.90
N ILE A 281 -6.32 -11.16 27.95
CA ILE A 281 -5.97 -9.74 28.08
C ILE A 281 -7.22 -8.85 28.02
N ALA A 282 -8.17 -9.15 27.13
CA ALA A 282 -9.40 -8.35 27.00
C ALA A 282 -10.29 -8.42 28.25
N LYS A 283 -10.32 -9.55 28.96
CA LYS A 283 -11.18 -9.77 30.13
C LYS A 283 -11.06 -8.69 31.23
N PRO A 284 -9.87 -8.38 31.78
CA PRO A 284 -9.73 -7.33 32.80
C PRO A 284 -10.00 -5.92 32.26
N LEU A 285 -9.96 -5.71 30.94
CA LEU A 285 -10.21 -4.39 30.33
C LEU A 285 -11.70 -4.09 30.13
N LEU A 286 -12.57 -5.12 30.07
CA LEU A 286 -14.02 -4.94 29.91
C LEU A 286 -14.70 -4.18 31.05
N GLY A 287 -14.12 -4.23 32.26
CA GLY A 287 -14.66 -3.54 33.44
C GLY A 287 -14.03 -2.18 33.71
N LYS A 288 -13.08 -1.73 32.88
CA LYS A 288 -12.43 -0.42 33.06
C LYS A 288 -13.24 0.65 32.34
N ASP A 289 -13.52 1.75 33.03
CA ASP A 289 -14.14 2.92 32.43
C ASP A 289 -13.15 3.59 31.46
N THR A 290 -13.29 3.31 30.17
CA THR A 290 -12.51 3.97 29.13
C THR A 290 -13.36 5.03 28.44
N THR A 291 -12.78 6.19 28.16
CA THR A 291 -13.43 7.21 27.33
C THR A 291 -13.79 6.62 25.97
N ARG A 292 -15.01 6.89 25.49
CA ARG A 292 -15.46 6.44 24.16
C ARG A 292 -14.45 6.87 23.09
N GLY A 293 -13.86 5.89 22.40
CA GLY A 293 -12.85 6.13 21.36
C GLY A 293 -11.41 6.23 21.86
N GLY A 294 -11.17 6.18 23.18
CA GLY A 294 -9.84 6.13 23.76
C GLY A 294 -9.15 4.79 23.54
N ASP A 295 -7.82 4.79 23.68
CA ASP A 295 -7.04 3.56 23.71
C ASP A 295 -7.33 2.77 24.99
N THR A 296 -7.64 1.49 24.83
CA THR A 296 -7.89 0.56 25.94
C THR A 296 -6.61 0.01 26.56
N GLY A 297 -5.45 0.22 25.92
CA GLY A 297 -4.17 -0.40 26.30
C GLY A 297 -4.04 -1.86 25.84
N PHE A 298 -5.09 -2.45 25.26
CA PHE A 298 -5.15 -3.86 24.83
C PHE A 298 -3.92 -4.32 24.03
N TRP A 299 -3.49 -3.52 23.06
CA TRP A 299 -2.37 -3.89 22.20
C TRP A 299 -1.03 -3.78 22.93
N ALA A 300 -0.86 -2.77 23.79
CA ALA A 300 0.36 -2.64 24.60
C ALA A 300 0.49 -3.80 25.59
N ASP A 301 -0.62 -4.19 26.25
CA ASP A 301 -0.66 -5.34 27.15
C ASP A 301 -0.35 -6.65 26.40
N LEU A 302 -0.82 -6.80 25.16
CA LEU A 302 -0.52 -7.96 24.32
C LEU A 302 0.96 -8.04 23.91
N GLU A 303 1.57 -6.94 23.48
CA GLU A 303 3.01 -6.91 23.16
C GLU A 303 3.85 -7.28 24.38
N SER A 304 3.53 -6.71 25.54
CA SER A 304 4.22 -7.00 26.81
C SER A 304 4.15 -8.49 27.18
N GLU A 305 2.97 -9.11 27.06
CA GLU A 305 2.81 -10.53 27.35
C GLU A 305 3.53 -11.41 26.31
N LEU A 306 3.54 -11.02 25.03
CA LEU A 306 4.32 -11.71 24.00
C LEU A 306 5.83 -11.66 24.30
N ASP A 307 6.37 -10.51 24.67
CA ASP A 307 7.78 -10.37 25.03
C ASP A 307 8.16 -11.33 26.17
N VAL A 308 7.32 -11.43 27.20
CA VAL A 308 7.51 -12.38 28.32
C VAL A 308 7.47 -13.83 27.83
N LEU A 309 6.53 -14.18 26.94
CA LEU A 309 6.40 -15.53 26.41
C LEU A 309 7.58 -15.92 25.53
N TYR A 310 8.06 -15.03 24.66
CA TYR A 310 9.24 -15.28 23.83
C TYR A 310 10.53 -15.35 24.65
N ALA A 311 10.67 -14.52 25.70
CA ALA A 311 11.79 -14.63 26.64
C ALA A 311 11.80 -15.97 27.38
N LYS A 312 10.61 -16.51 27.70
CA LYS A 312 10.46 -17.77 28.45
C LYS A 312 10.61 -19.02 27.59
N ASN A 313 10.00 -19.04 26.41
CA ASN A 313 9.86 -20.24 25.58
C ASN A 313 10.84 -20.25 24.38
N GLY A 314 11.54 -19.15 24.12
CA GLY A 314 12.45 -19.00 22.99
C GLY A 314 11.78 -18.62 21.67
N ASN A 315 12.59 -18.42 20.64
CA ASN A 315 12.16 -17.91 19.33
C ASN A 315 11.61 -18.98 18.38
N GLU A 316 11.68 -20.26 18.75
CA GLU A 316 11.27 -21.40 17.93
C GLU A 316 9.89 -21.89 18.37
N ARG A 317 8.83 -21.45 17.66
CA ARG A 317 7.44 -21.76 18.01
C ARG A 317 7.09 -23.25 17.95
N ASP A 318 7.90 -24.06 17.27
CA ASP A 318 7.72 -25.52 17.17
C ASP A 318 8.22 -26.29 18.41
N SER A 319 8.84 -25.61 19.38
CA SER A 319 9.40 -26.24 20.58
C SER A 319 8.34 -26.87 21.49
N ALA A 320 8.77 -27.79 22.35
CA ALA A 320 7.87 -28.47 23.29
C ALA A 320 7.29 -27.51 24.34
N GLU A 321 8.05 -26.49 24.73
CA GLU A 321 7.66 -25.44 25.67
C GLU A 321 6.48 -24.63 25.13
N TRP A 322 6.55 -24.24 23.85
CA TRP A 322 5.46 -23.54 23.19
C TRP A 322 4.20 -24.39 23.11
N ARG A 323 4.29 -25.63 22.65
CA ARG A 323 3.13 -26.54 22.59
C ARG A 323 2.49 -26.76 23.96
N LYS A 324 3.30 -26.85 25.01
CA LYS A 324 2.81 -26.97 26.40
C LYS A 324 2.04 -25.72 26.83
N TRP A 325 2.60 -24.54 26.59
CA TRP A 325 1.92 -23.26 26.90
C TRP A 325 0.62 -23.11 26.11
N GLU A 326 0.61 -23.46 24.82
CA GLU A 326 -0.58 -23.39 23.97
C GLU A 326 -1.72 -24.27 24.50
N LEU A 327 -1.42 -25.52 24.86
CA LEU A 327 -2.40 -26.42 25.48
C LEU A 327 -2.91 -25.87 26.81
N GLU A 328 -2.01 -25.30 27.62
CA GLU A 328 -2.37 -24.73 28.91
C GLU A 328 -3.33 -23.55 28.76
N ILE A 329 -3.01 -22.56 27.91
CA ILE A 329 -3.85 -21.37 27.75
C ILE A 329 -5.19 -21.69 27.10
N ILE A 330 -5.23 -22.62 26.13
CA ILE A 330 -6.47 -23.14 25.55
C ILE A 330 -7.32 -23.81 26.62
N THR A 331 -6.72 -24.63 27.48
CA THR A 331 -7.44 -25.31 28.57
C THR A 331 -7.99 -24.31 29.59
N GLN A 332 -7.21 -23.28 29.94
CA GLN A 332 -7.64 -22.23 30.86
C GLN A 332 -8.81 -21.41 30.28
N ASP A 333 -8.78 -21.06 28.99
CA ASP A 333 -9.86 -20.34 28.32
C ASP A 333 -11.13 -21.19 28.23
N ASN A 334 -11.00 -22.45 27.80
CA ASN A 334 -12.11 -23.40 27.75
C ASN A 334 -12.77 -23.60 29.13
N ARG A 335 -12.01 -23.69 30.21
CA ARG A 335 -12.57 -23.77 31.59
C ARG A 335 -13.41 -22.54 31.94
N LYS A 336 -13.05 -21.36 31.45
CA LYS A 336 -13.75 -20.09 31.73
C LYS A 336 -15.03 -19.95 30.90
N TYR A 337 -15.03 -20.38 29.64
CA TYR A 337 -16.13 -20.07 28.70
C TYR A 337 -16.96 -21.28 28.23
N ASN A 338 -16.47 -22.52 28.28
CA ASN A 338 -17.26 -23.68 27.78
C ASN A 338 -18.45 -24.06 28.67
N ARG A 339 -18.43 -23.73 29.97
CA ARG A 339 -19.59 -24.03 30.85
C ARG A 339 -20.87 -23.36 30.34
N HIS A 340 -20.77 -22.12 29.90
CA HIS A 340 -21.93 -21.38 29.42
C HIS A 340 -22.42 -21.85 28.05
N ALA A 341 -21.53 -22.35 27.19
CA ALA A 341 -21.95 -22.94 25.91
C ALA A 341 -22.75 -24.24 26.11
N ALA A 342 -22.36 -25.06 27.10
CA ALA A 342 -23.11 -26.25 27.45
C ALA A 342 -24.48 -25.90 28.07
N GLU A 343 -24.53 -24.89 28.94
CA GLU A 343 -25.77 -24.40 29.56
C GLU A 343 -26.72 -23.75 28.53
N SER A 344 -26.20 -22.94 27.61
CA SER A 344 -27.00 -22.29 26.57
C SER A 344 -27.60 -23.33 25.62
N ASN A 345 -26.80 -24.29 25.15
CA ASN A 345 -27.28 -25.35 24.26
C ASN A 345 -28.30 -26.25 24.96
N ALA A 346 -28.09 -26.58 26.24
CA ALA A 346 -29.06 -27.35 27.02
C ALA A 346 -30.40 -26.59 27.16
N ARG A 347 -30.35 -25.26 27.33
CA ARG A 347 -31.55 -24.42 27.38
C ARG A 347 -32.26 -24.35 26.03
N THR A 348 -31.54 -24.16 24.93
CA THR A 348 -32.15 -24.13 23.58
C THR A 348 -32.77 -25.48 23.22
N GLN A 349 -32.11 -26.59 23.57
CA GLN A 349 -32.67 -27.93 23.35
C GLN A 349 -33.94 -28.13 24.18
N ALA A 350 -33.94 -27.74 25.46
CA ALA A 350 -35.13 -27.81 26.31
C ALA A 350 -36.28 -26.92 25.80
N GLU A 351 -35.98 -25.74 25.24
CA GLU A 351 -36.99 -24.86 24.61
C GLU A 351 -37.56 -25.47 23.33
N ILE A 352 -36.72 -26.09 22.48
CA ILE A 352 -37.17 -26.82 21.28
C ILE A 352 -38.04 -28.02 21.66
N ASP A 353 -37.60 -28.82 22.64
CA ASP A 353 -38.34 -29.99 23.10
C ASP A 353 -39.69 -29.56 23.73
N ALA A 354 -39.71 -28.45 24.47
CA ALA A 354 -40.95 -27.86 25.00
C ALA A 354 -41.88 -27.34 23.90
N ALA A 355 -41.34 -26.72 22.84
CA ALA A 355 -42.12 -26.25 21.70
C ALA A 355 -42.70 -27.40 20.87
N MET A 356 -41.99 -28.54 20.75
CA MET A 356 -42.50 -29.74 20.07
C MET A 356 -43.60 -30.48 20.84
N LEU A 357 -43.73 -30.24 22.15
CA LEU A 357 -44.78 -30.81 23.00
C LEU A 357 -46.07 -29.96 23.03
N VAL A 358 -46.11 -28.81 22.34
CA VAL A 358 -47.34 -28.04 22.16
C VAL A 358 -48.18 -28.71 21.08
N PRO A 359 -49.38 -29.25 21.40
CA PRO A 359 -50.25 -29.85 20.39
C PRO A 359 -50.67 -28.80 19.34
N PRO A 360 -50.86 -29.20 18.07
CA PRO A 360 -51.25 -28.29 17.00
C PRO A 360 -52.66 -27.76 17.27
N SER A 361 -52.74 -26.59 17.91
CA SER A 361 -54.00 -25.87 18.07
C SER A 361 -54.31 -25.14 16.77
N HIS A 362 -55.34 -25.63 16.09
CA HIS A 362 -55.99 -24.98 14.97
C HIS A 362 -56.42 -23.53 15.28
N ALA A 363 -56.54 -22.76 14.18
CA ALA A 363 -57.19 -21.46 14.00
C ALA A 363 -56.28 -20.22 14.08
N ASN A 364 -55.84 -19.78 12.88
CA ASN A 364 -55.29 -18.46 12.61
C ASN A 364 -56.41 -17.59 12.01
N PRO A 365 -56.76 -16.43 12.59
CA PRO A 365 -57.37 -15.33 11.86
C PRO A 365 -56.41 -14.13 11.76
N ALA A 366 -56.16 -13.77 10.50
CA ALA A 366 -56.00 -12.44 9.93
C ALA A 366 -55.47 -11.25 10.77
N ALA A 367 -54.56 -10.54 10.09
CA ALA A 367 -54.34 -9.08 10.06
C ALA A 367 -53.45 -8.47 11.15
N GLY A 368 -52.45 -7.72 10.68
CA GLY A 368 -51.59 -6.88 11.51
C GLY A 368 -50.28 -6.54 10.82
N GLU A 369 -50.36 -5.73 9.77
CA GLU A 369 -49.23 -4.98 9.21
C GLU A 369 -48.57 -4.17 10.33
N ASN A 370 -47.25 -4.29 10.47
CA ASN A 370 -46.41 -3.27 11.11
C ASN A 370 -45.05 -3.31 10.44
N GLU A 371 -44.87 -2.34 9.55
CA GLU A 371 -43.60 -1.82 9.08
C GLU A 371 -42.95 -1.09 10.26
N ASP A 372 -41.77 -1.50 10.71
CA ASP A 372 -40.91 -0.66 11.56
C ASP A 372 -39.44 -1.09 11.41
N ASP A 373 -38.72 -0.28 10.62
CA ASP A 373 -37.35 0.18 10.81
C ASP A 373 -36.30 -0.79 11.42
N ASP A 374 -35.68 -1.58 10.55
CA ASP A 374 -34.41 -2.26 10.84
C ASP A 374 -33.24 -1.37 10.37
N GLU A 375 -32.52 -0.79 11.34
CA GLU A 375 -31.29 -0.06 11.10
C GLU A 375 -30.24 -0.99 10.47
N GLY A 376 -29.86 -0.66 9.24
CA GLY A 376 -28.89 -1.37 8.43
C GLY A 376 -27.56 -1.63 9.13
N MET A 377 -27.42 -2.82 9.71
CA MET A 377 -26.15 -3.50 9.83
C MET A 377 -25.61 -3.67 8.40
N VAL A 378 -24.60 -2.86 8.07
CA VAL A 378 -23.85 -2.88 6.82
C VAL A 378 -23.15 -4.25 6.68
N ASN A 379 -23.90 -5.25 6.20
CA ASN A 379 -23.40 -6.53 5.71
C ASN A 379 -22.83 -6.31 4.29
N GLU A 380 -21.77 -5.52 4.17
CA GLU A 380 -21.09 -5.30 2.89
C GLU A 380 -20.08 -6.39 2.52
N ASP A 381 -20.02 -7.48 3.29
CA ASP A 381 -19.21 -8.66 2.94
C ASP A 381 -20.05 -9.67 2.15
N ARG A 382 -20.49 -9.26 0.96
CA ARG A 382 -20.85 -10.21 -0.10
C ARG A 382 -19.59 -11.04 -0.37
N GLN A 383 -19.61 -12.32 0.01
CA GLN A 383 -18.55 -13.29 -0.31
C GLN A 383 -18.32 -13.30 -1.82
N VAL A 384 -17.40 -12.46 -2.29
CA VAL A 384 -16.92 -12.54 -3.67
C VAL A 384 -16.12 -13.83 -3.71
N HIS A 385 -16.70 -14.86 -4.33
CA HIS A 385 -15.99 -16.05 -4.73
C HIS A 385 -14.84 -15.60 -5.65
N ILE A 386 -13.63 -15.44 -5.08
CA ILE A 386 -12.46 -15.07 -5.88
C ILE A 386 -11.95 -16.36 -6.52
N SER A 387 -12.66 -16.81 -7.57
CA SER A 387 -12.37 -18.04 -8.31
C SER A 387 -10.99 -18.04 -8.99
N GLY A 388 -10.27 -16.92 -8.95
CA GLY A 388 -8.92 -16.77 -9.49
C GLY A 388 -7.76 -16.91 -8.50
N LEU A 389 -8.00 -17.13 -7.20
CA LEU A 389 -6.94 -17.26 -6.18
C LEU A 389 -6.49 -18.70 -5.90
N GLY A 390 -7.02 -19.70 -6.62
CA GLY A 390 -6.74 -21.12 -6.37
C GLY A 390 -5.25 -21.49 -6.37
N ASN A 391 -4.40 -20.74 -7.09
CA ASN A 391 -2.95 -20.97 -7.13
C ASN A 391 -2.14 -20.20 -6.06
N LEU A 392 -2.73 -19.25 -5.33
CA LEU A 392 -2.02 -18.43 -4.34
C LEU A 392 -1.83 -19.15 -2.99
N ALA A 393 -2.69 -20.11 -2.68
CA ALA A 393 -2.71 -20.74 -1.38
C ALA A 393 -1.58 -21.77 -1.16
N ALA A 394 -1.03 -22.34 -2.23
CA ALA A 394 0.13 -23.22 -2.17
C ALA A 394 1.43 -22.47 -1.80
N LEU A 395 1.49 -21.15 -2.02
CA LEU A 395 2.69 -20.33 -1.74
C LEU A 395 2.72 -19.77 -0.31
N ALA A 396 1.57 -19.50 0.31
CA ALA A 396 1.50 -18.95 1.67
C ALA A 396 1.91 -19.93 2.79
N ALA A 397 1.98 -21.23 2.48
CA ALA A 397 2.39 -22.29 3.41
C ALA A 397 3.91 -22.57 3.39
N GLY A 398 4.70 -21.78 2.65
CA GLY A 398 6.15 -21.90 2.66
C GLY A 398 6.73 -21.68 4.07
N PRO A 399 7.76 -22.44 4.49
CA PRO A 399 8.44 -22.18 5.76
C PRO A 399 9.01 -20.76 5.71
N VAL A 400 8.71 -19.96 6.75
CA VAL A 400 9.35 -18.66 6.97
C VAL A 400 10.84 -18.92 7.15
N SER A 401 11.58 -18.92 6.05
CA SER A 401 13.02 -19.11 6.04
C SER A 401 13.62 -17.82 6.56
N ARG A 402 14.02 -17.83 7.83
CA ARG A 402 14.71 -16.73 8.49
C ARG A 402 16.03 -16.46 7.77
N SER A 403 16.09 -15.34 7.04
CA SER A 403 17.34 -14.64 6.75
C SER A 403 17.87 -14.09 8.08
N GLY A 404 18.84 -14.77 8.67
CA GLY A 404 19.62 -14.22 9.77
C GLY A 404 20.48 -13.05 9.28
N ALA A 405 20.29 -11.88 9.89
CA ALA A 405 21.24 -10.78 9.92
C ALA A 405 21.47 -10.41 11.39
#